data_AF-A0A812ZDA4-F1
#
_entry.id   AF-A0A812ZDA4-F1
#
_cell.length_a   1.000
_cell.length_b   1.000
_cell.length_c   1.000
_cell.angle_alpha   90.00
_cell.angle_beta   90.00
_cell.angle_gamma   90.00
#
_symmetry.space_group_name_H-M   'P 1'
#
loop_
_entity.id
_entity.type
_entity.pdbx_description
1 polymer ?
#
loop_
_entity_poly.entity_id
_entity_poly.type
_entity_poly.pdbx_seq_one_letter_code
_entity_poly.pdbx_strand_id
1 'polypeptide(L)'
;ERAYRRRVILSASDPRLSEKKFVEAPVIVANNDAKYQINKDRSKAYAQSAETECRLSVALDLASNEALQAADCDKAAKIRWLQYHDRDTADLCGMLPLAIGMPVALTQHLDRSEDKLLLRGRVGRVHSWLWPENNQYVKFEKASWQLDGASEPGLYPVELKKRAWFLDAKRKKPVLKVKRQQIPLVPAFAITAHASQGKTLAAALLDLNIDKRTDPALGTVAASRVRSRHDVLIMRPFPLWLFQRGAAEGPKLLLESLRGQEIDWTAYREARQPTATCKECRLVKAVQAFYDAEWSRVRSNQPATCIACTNKGKPKPGPPKRKYSGGSASFVCSGCKRAKIEDAFPRAQLNQQDAEAKRRCLPCLRAATALTCTVCKSSKPVAEFEASMVTLPAEDVVCSSCQERIKQRGVKNSREGWFTCKSCKGFFKAPPLDSQGQRQQYCGNCSCRSTRAANQQKCRSCGKMFQQTQKKGQPRVRNCPGCRRPASRGGDATPSKTD
;
A
#
# COMPACT_ATOMS: atom_id res chain seq x y z
N GLU A 1 -23.12 6.99 21.67
CA GLU A 1 -21.76 6.43 21.92
C GLU A 1 -20.82 6.40 20.70
N ARG A 2 -21.15 5.74 19.58
CA ARG A 2 -20.28 5.67 18.37
C ARG A 2 -19.92 7.04 17.77
N ALA A 3 -20.83 8.02 17.82
CA ALA A 3 -20.55 9.39 17.39
C ALA A 3 -19.49 10.09 18.27
N TYR A 4 -19.58 9.92 19.58
CA TYR A 4 -18.64 10.48 20.56
C TYR A 4 -17.24 9.84 20.49
N ARG A 5 -17.16 8.55 20.14
CA ARG A 5 -15.88 7.83 19.97
C ARG A 5 -15.20 8.07 18.61
N ARG A 6 -15.84 8.81 17.70
CA ARG A 6 -15.32 9.04 16.35
C ARG A 6 -14.12 9.98 16.39
N ARG A 7 -12.95 9.50 15.98
CA ARG A 7 -11.73 10.32 15.83
C ARG A 7 -11.44 10.72 14.39
N VAL A 8 -12.16 10.15 13.42
CA VAL A 8 -12.05 10.54 12.00
C VAL A 8 -12.64 11.93 11.79
N ILE A 9 -11.91 12.78 11.09
CA ILE A 9 -12.30 14.13 10.68
C ILE A 9 -13.32 14.02 9.54
N LEU A 10 -14.37 14.85 9.58
CA LEU A 10 -15.46 14.81 8.59
C LEU A 10 -15.24 15.74 7.39
N SER A 11 -14.60 16.88 7.65
CA SER A 11 -14.38 17.95 6.65
C SER A 11 -13.19 18.81 7.05
N ALA A 12 -12.71 19.65 6.14
CA ALA A 12 -11.70 20.65 6.45
C ALA A 12 -12.16 21.63 7.56
N SER A 13 -13.48 21.84 7.69
CA SER A 13 -14.09 22.71 8.71
C SER A 13 -14.49 21.98 10.00
N ASP A 14 -13.93 20.80 10.27
CA ASP A 14 -14.21 20.07 11.51
C ASP A 14 -13.76 20.93 12.72
N PRO A 15 -14.67 21.28 13.66
CA PRO A 15 -14.39 22.26 14.71
C PRO A 15 -13.23 21.83 15.63
N ARG A 16 -12.96 20.52 15.71
CA ARG A 16 -11.85 19.99 16.50
C ARG A 16 -10.49 20.41 15.96
N LEU A 17 -10.39 20.75 14.68
CA LEU A 17 -9.15 21.26 14.08
C LEU A 17 -8.78 22.65 14.60
N SER A 18 -9.77 23.44 15.04
CA SER A 18 -9.56 24.76 15.63
C SER A 18 -9.24 24.70 17.13
N GLU A 19 -9.33 23.53 17.77
CA GLU A 19 -8.90 23.37 19.16
C GLU A 19 -7.40 23.65 19.27
N LYS A 20 -6.99 24.45 20.26
CA LYS A 20 -5.60 24.88 20.48
C LYS A 20 -4.57 23.75 20.39
N LYS A 21 -4.91 22.57 20.90
CA LYS A 21 -4.02 21.39 20.88
C LYS A 21 -3.81 20.80 19.48
N PHE A 22 -4.76 20.97 18.55
CA PHE A 22 -4.68 20.43 17.18
C PHE A 22 -4.16 21.43 16.14
N VAL A 23 -4.26 22.74 16.40
CA VAL A 23 -3.81 23.80 15.47
C VAL A 23 -2.36 23.62 15.05
N GLU A 24 -1.47 23.28 15.99
CA GLU A 24 -0.04 23.03 15.73
C GLU A 24 0.35 21.56 15.87
N ALA A 25 -0.61 20.65 16.14
CA ALA A 25 -0.32 19.23 16.28
C ALA A 25 0.36 18.70 15.00
N PRO A 26 1.44 17.92 15.13
CA PRO A 26 2.09 17.34 13.98
C PRO A 26 1.20 16.27 13.34
N VAL A 27 1.25 16.22 12.02
CA VAL A 27 0.67 15.12 11.23
C VAL A 27 1.66 13.98 11.16
N ILE A 28 1.27 12.80 11.63
CA ILE A 28 2.06 11.58 11.48
C ILE A 28 1.64 10.89 10.19
N VAL A 29 2.60 10.77 9.27
CA VAL A 29 2.40 10.19 7.94
C VAL A 29 3.32 8.99 7.69
N ALA A 30 2.97 8.20 6.68
CA ALA A 30 3.73 7.00 6.33
C ALA A 30 4.99 7.27 5.50
N ASN A 31 4.95 8.26 4.60
CA ASN A 31 6.01 8.51 3.64
C ASN A 31 6.56 9.94 3.76
N ASN A 32 7.78 10.12 3.25
CA ASN A 32 8.43 11.42 3.27
C ASN A 32 7.76 12.41 2.28
N ASP A 33 7.24 11.93 1.14
CA ASP A 33 6.55 12.78 0.14
C ASP A 33 5.42 13.60 0.77
N ALA A 34 4.49 12.92 1.48
CA ALA A 34 3.40 13.59 2.16
C ALA A 34 3.91 14.52 3.27
N LYS A 35 4.93 14.09 4.03
CA LYS A 35 5.55 14.91 5.07
C LYS A 35 6.02 16.26 4.50
N TYR A 36 6.74 16.26 3.38
CA TYR A 36 7.24 17.52 2.80
C TYR A 36 6.13 18.40 2.28
N GLN A 37 5.16 17.82 1.57
CA GLN A 37 4.06 18.61 1.02
C GLN A 37 3.25 19.26 2.14
N ILE A 38 2.89 18.49 3.17
CA ILE A 38 2.16 19.00 4.35
C ILE A 38 2.99 20.09 5.06
N ASN A 39 4.29 19.87 5.26
CA ASN A 39 5.15 20.88 5.87
C ASN A 39 5.19 22.18 5.07
N LYS A 40 5.30 22.12 3.73
CA LYS A 40 5.27 23.31 2.88
C LYS A 40 3.94 24.04 2.94
N ASP A 41 2.83 23.31 2.82
CA ASP A 41 1.49 23.90 2.81
C ASP A 41 1.13 24.48 4.17
N ARG A 42 1.48 23.79 5.27
CA ARG A 42 1.24 24.27 6.63
C ARG A 42 2.15 25.43 7.02
N SER A 43 3.39 25.51 6.52
CA SER A 43 4.21 26.72 6.71
C SER A 43 3.56 27.96 6.10
N LYS A 44 3.00 27.83 4.88
CA LYS A 44 2.28 28.94 4.23
C LYS A 44 1.01 29.32 5.00
N ALA A 45 0.21 28.32 5.36
CA ALA A 45 -1.03 28.55 6.12
C ALA A 45 -0.74 29.16 7.50
N TYR A 46 0.30 28.69 8.19
CA TYR A 46 0.74 29.24 9.46
C TYR A 46 1.10 30.71 9.32
N ALA A 47 1.94 31.06 8.33
CA ALA A 47 2.37 32.43 8.11
C ALA A 47 1.19 33.38 7.84
N GLN A 48 0.22 32.93 7.04
CA GLN A 48 -1.03 33.67 6.83
C GLN A 48 -1.83 33.85 8.11
N SER A 49 -2.01 32.79 8.90
CA SER A 49 -2.81 32.84 10.14
C SER A 49 -2.15 33.63 11.27
N ALA A 50 -0.81 33.68 11.30
CA ALA A 50 -0.03 34.37 12.30
C ALA A 50 0.41 35.77 11.82
N GLU A 51 -0.11 36.24 10.67
CA GLU A 51 0.17 37.55 10.09
C GLU A 51 1.69 37.86 9.99
N THR A 52 2.49 36.83 9.71
CA THR A 52 3.95 36.93 9.58
C THR A 52 4.37 36.62 8.16
N GLU A 53 5.48 37.23 7.74
CA GLU A 53 6.08 36.93 6.44
C GLU A 53 6.55 35.46 6.37
N CYS A 54 6.16 34.74 5.32
CA CYS A 54 6.72 33.43 4.99
C CYS A 54 7.93 33.60 4.07
N ARG A 55 9.13 33.56 4.62
CA ARG A 55 10.37 33.63 3.84
C ARG A 55 10.78 32.26 3.33
N LEU A 56 11.27 32.22 2.09
CA LEU A 56 11.80 31.00 1.47
C LEU A 56 13.32 31.07 1.40
N SER A 57 14.01 30.29 2.24
CA SER A 57 15.45 30.09 2.10
C SER A 57 15.72 29.12 0.95
N VAL A 58 16.51 29.56 -0.03
CA VAL A 58 16.88 28.79 -1.21
C VAL A 58 18.28 28.19 -1.01
N ALA A 59 18.41 26.88 -1.19
CA ALA A 59 19.70 26.23 -1.02
C ALA A 59 20.68 26.63 -2.11
N LEU A 60 21.95 26.82 -1.76
CA LEU A 60 23.04 26.97 -2.71
C LEU A 60 23.60 25.59 -3.04
N ASP A 61 23.75 25.27 -4.33
CA ASP A 61 24.30 23.97 -4.77
C ASP A 61 25.52 24.22 -5.66
N LEU A 62 26.61 23.52 -5.38
CA LEU A 62 27.85 23.54 -6.17
C LEU A 62 28.12 22.12 -6.71
N ALA A 63 27.96 21.94 -8.02
CA ALA A 63 28.24 20.67 -8.70
C ALA A 63 29.76 20.47 -8.87
N SER A 64 30.22 19.21 -8.78
CA SER A 64 31.62 18.87 -9.08
C SER A 64 31.87 18.83 -10.59
N ASN A 65 33.14 18.86 -10.99
CA ASN A 65 33.52 18.78 -12.41
C ASN A 65 32.97 17.51 -13.08
N GLU A 66 32.97 16.38 -12.38
CA GLU A 66 32.42 15.12 -12.89
C GLU A 66 30.91 15.21 -13.11
N ALA A 67 30.19 15.91 -12.22
CA ALA A 67 28.75 16.14 -12.37
C ALA A 67 28.46 17.07 -13.56
N LEU A 68 29.26 18.12 -13.74
CA LEU A 68 29.15 19.06 -14.87
C LEU A 68 29.44 18.39 -16.22
N GLN A 69 30.42 17.48 -16.27
CA GLN A 69 30.77 16.74 -17.49
C GLN A 69 29.74 15.68 -17.86
N ALA A 70 29.10 15.04 -16.87
CA ALA A 70 28.20 13.92 -17.10
C ALA A 70 26.73 14.30 -17.32
N ALA A 71 26.33 15.52 -16.91
CA ALA A 71 24.93 15.95 -16.98
C ALA A 71 24.80 17.46 -17.13
N ASP A 72 23.76 17.90 -17.84
CA ASP A 72 23.38 19.30 -17.92
C ASP A 72 22.99 19.83 -16.54
N CYS A 73 23.88 20.62 -15.94
CA CYS A 73 23.68 21.28 -14.65
C CYS A 73 23.17 22.72 -14.85
N ASP A 74 22.13 22.85 -15.67
CA ASP A 74 21.54 24.13 -16.07
C ASP A 74 20.51 24.64 -15.03
N LYS A 75 19.86 25.77 -15.35
CA LYS A 75 18.80 26.35 -14.50
C LYS A 75 17.66 25.36 -14.26
N ALA A 76 17.31 24.55 -15.27
CA ALA A 76 16.27 23.55 -15.13
C ALA A 76 16.67 22.42 -14.17
N ALA A 77 17.93 21.96 -14.22
CA ALA A 77 18.49 21.02 -13.27
C ALA A 77 18.47 21.58 -11.85
N LYS A 78 18.89 22.83 -11.66
CA LYS A 78 18.81 23.50 -10.36
C LYS A 78 17.40 23.52 -9.80
N ILE A 79 16.39 23.87 -10.61
CA ILE A 79 14.98 23.85 -10.18
C ILE A 79 14.56 22.44 -9.75
N ARG A 80 14.96 21.39 -10.49
CA ARG A 80 14.69 20.00 -10.09
C ARG A 80 15.36 19.65 -8.77
N TRP A 81 16.63 20.00 -8.57
CA TRP A 81 17.38 19.70 -7.35
C TRP A 81 16.80 20.40 -6.11
N LEU A 82 16.24 21.60 -6.27
CA LEU A 82 15.56 22.32 -5.19
C LEU A 82 14.24 21.65 -4.76
N GLN A 83 13.66 20.82 -5.62
CA GLN A 83 12.45 20.04 -5.32
C GLN A 83 12.76 18.69 -4.66
N TYR A 84 14.02 18.26 -4.64
CA TYR A 84 14.40 17.01 -3.98
C TYR A 84 14.18 17.07 -2.48
N HIS A 85 13.90 15.89 -1.95
CA HIS A 85 13.63 15.65 -0.55
C HIS A 85 14.92 15.79 0.24
N ASP A 86 14.85 16.36 1.45
CA ASP A 86 16.06 16.56 2.27
C ASP A 86 16.83 15.24 2.48
N ARG A 87 16.13 14.10 2.60
CA ARG A 87 16.74 12.76 2.71
C ARG A 87 17.59 12.35 1.51
N ASP A 88 17.27 12.86 0.32
CA ASP A 88 18.04 12.62 -0.90
C ASP A 88 19.17 13.65 -1.06
N THR A 89 19.14 14.73 -0.28
CA THR A 89 20.11 15.83 -0.33
C THR A 89 20.77 16.07 1.04
N ALA A 90 21.20 14.97 1.66
CA ALA A 90 21.99 14.95 2.90
C ALA A 90 21.36 15.71 4.08
N ASP A 91 20.04 15.52 4.24
CA ASP A 91 19.20 16.10 5.27
C ASP A 91 19.15 17.65 5.23
N LEU A 92 19.38 18.26 4.05
CA LEU A 92 19.23 19.70 3.83
C LEU A 92 18.15 19.99 2.78
N CYS A 93 17.16 20.81 3.12
CA CYS A 93 16.07 21.16 2.20
C CYS A 93 16.57 21.96 0.99
N GLY A 94 15.98 21.75 -0.19
CA GLY A 94 16.22 22.64 -1.34
C GLY A 94 15.56 24.00 -1.15
N MET A 95 14.27 23.98 -0.82
CA MET A 95 13.47 25.17 -0.48
C MET A 95 12.95 25.03 0.95
N LEU A 96 13.35 25.92 1.84
CA LEU A 96 12.98 25.91 3.25
C LEU A 96 12.08 27.11 3.57
N PRO A 97 10.76 26.91 3.77
CA PRO A 97 9.89 27.96 4.26
C PRO A 97 10.12 28.20 5.76
N LEU A 98 10.22 29.47 6.15
CA LEU A 98 10.38 29.93 7.53
C LEU A 98 9.41 31.09 7.80
N ALA A 99 8.86 31.12 9.01
CA ALA A 99 7.96 32.14 9.52
C ALA A 99 8.24 32.31 11.02
N ILE A 100 8.19 33.53 11.54
CA ILE A 100 8.45 33.78 12.97
C ILE A 100 7.41 33.03 13.82
N GLY A 101 7.86 32.42 14.91
CA GLY A 101 7.07 31.58 15.81
C GLY A 101 6.81 30.16 15.33
N MET A 102 7.07 29.84 14.05
CA MET A 102 6.68 28.55 13.50
C MET A 102 7.52 27.39 14.07
N PRO A 103 6.92 26.20 14.28
CA PRO A 103 7.65 25.03 14.75
C PRO A 103 8.59 24.48 13.66
N VAL A 104 9.86 24.28 14.02
CA VAL A 104 10.92 23.73 13.18
C VAL A 104 11.65 22.61 13.89
N ALA A 105 12.14 21.63 13.13
CA ALA A 105 12.95 20.54 13.64
C ALA A 105 14.37 20.62 13.09
N LEU A 106 15.35 20.31 13.93
CA LEU A 106 16.74 20.19 13.52
C LEU A 106 16.91 19.00 12.56
N THR A 107 17.56 19.21 11.42
CA THR A 107 17.87 18.11 10.48
C THR A 107 19.19 17.43 10.80
N GLN A 108 20.04 18.07 11.61
CA GLN A 108 21.36 17.59 12.03
C GLN A 108 21.54 17.69 13.56
N HIS A 109 22.59 17.06 14.08
CA HIS A 109 23.04 17.32 15.44
C HIS A 109 23.86 18.62 15.43
N LEU A 110 23.45 19.60 16.23
CA LEU A 110 24.14 20.88 16.35
C LEU A 110 25.05 20.92 17.56
N ASP A 111 24.52 20.49 18.72
CA ASP A 111 25.25 20.45 19.99
C ASP A 111 24.89 19.17 20.74
N ARG A 112 25.90 18.45 21.25
CA ARG A 112 25.76 17.18 21.97
C ARG A 112 26.14 17.30 23.45
N SER A 113 26.44 18.49 23.93
CA SER A 113 26.65 18.77 25.35
C SER A 113 25.43 18.30 26.15
N GLU A 114 25.70 17.80 27.36
CA GLU A 114 24.68 17.15 28.20
C GLU A 114 23.59 18.13 28.66
N ASP A 115 23.93 19.41 28.80
CA ASP A 115 22.99 20.48 29.13
C ASP A 115 22.11 20.86 27.93
N LYS A 116 22.67 20.89 26.71
CA LYS A 116 21.92 21.35 25.53
C LYS A 116 21.20 20.25 24.80
N LEU A 117 21.86 19.16 24.42
CA LEU A 117 21.29 18.05 23.64
C LEU A 117 20.48 18.51 22.41
N LEU A 118 21.05 19.40 21.59
CA LEU A 118 20.50 19.87 20.32
C LEU A 118 20.72 18.83 19.21
N LEU A 119 20.05 17.69 19.38
CA LEU A 119 20.13 16.55 18.49
C LEU A 119 19.16 16.66 17.31
N ARG A 120 19.47 15.94 16.24
CA ARG A 120 18.60 15.78 15.08
C ARG A 120 17.17 15.41 15.51
N GLY A 121 16.20 16.12 14.95
CA GLY A 121 14.78 15.91 15.19
C GLY A 121 14.24 16.58 16.45
N ARG A 122 15.07 17.29 17.22
CA ARG A 122 14.61 18.18 18.28
C ARG A 122 13.84 19.35 17.65
N VAL A 123 12.70 19.67 18.26
CA VAL A 123 11.79 20.72 17.79
C VAL A 123 12.06 21.99 18.60
N GLY A 124 12.12 23.12 17.90
CA GLY A 124 12.11 24.46 18.46
C GLY A 124 11.17 25.36 17.66
N ARG A 125 11.18 26.65 17.95
CA ARG A 125 10.44 27.67 17.22
C ARG A 125 11.38 28.69 16.62
N VAL A 126 11.08 29.14 15.41
CA VAL A 126 11.81 30.27 14.81
C VAL A 126 11.55 31.51 15.66
N HIS A 127 12.59 32.10 16.23
CA HIS A 127 12.46 33.30 17.07
C HIS A 127 12.73 34.57 16.26
N SER A 128 13.87 34.61 15.59
CA SER A 128 14.31 35.74 14.76
C SER A 128 15.31 35.28 13.73
N TRP A 129 15.63 36.16 12.77
CA TRP A 129 16.61 35.89 11.73
C TRP A 129 17.36 37.14 11.32
N LEU A 130 18.58 36.96 10.83
CA LEU A 130 19.38 38.01 10.20
C LEU A 130 19.59 37.65 8.73
N TRP A 131 19.02 38.46 7.85
CA TRP A 131 19.20 38.38 6.40
C TRP A 131 20.11 39.52 5.95
N PRO A 132 21.03 39.31 4.99
CA PRO A 132 21.19 38.14 4.11
C PRO A 132 22.10 37.02 4.65
N GLU A 133 22.64 37.16 5.85
CA GLU A 133 23.63 36.25 6.44
C GLU A 133 23.10 34.83 6.72
N ASN A 134 21.78 34.64 6.65
CA ASN A 134 21.06 33.38 6.92
C ASN A 134 21.22 32.85 8.35
N ASN A 135 21.60 33.71 9.31
CA ASN A 135 21.63 33.32 10.72
C ASN A 135 20.20 33.25 11.24
N GLN A 136 19.78 32.07 11.69
CA GLN A 136 18.44 31.84 12.26
C GLN A 136 18.56 31.61 13.76
N TYR A 137 17.80 32.34 14.57
CA TYR A 137 17.70 32.06 15.99
C TYR A 137 16.49 31.18 16.24
N VAL A 138 16.74 30.02 16.85
CA VAL A 138 15.69 29.06 17.20
C VAL A 138 15.58 28.96 18.71
N LYS A 139 14.37 29.16 19.22
CA LYS A 139 14.03 28.99 20.63
C LYS A 139 13.66 27.53 20.89
N PHE A 140 14.34 26.92 21.86
CA PHE A 140 14.00 25.60 22.38
C PHE A 140 13.28 25.75 23.72
N GLU A 141 11.98 25.46 23.73
CA GLU A 141 11.17 25.54 24.94
C GLU A 141 11.72 24.60 26.03
N LYS A 142 11.61 25.04 27.29
CA LYS A 142 12.06 24.30 28.50
C LYS A 142 13.56 24.00 28.57
N ALA A 143 14.38 24.71 27.81
CA ALA A 143 15.82 24.71 28.00
C ALA A 143 16.19 25.52 29.26
N SER A 144 17.09 24.97 30.08
CA SER A 144 17.63 25.64 31.28
C SER A 144 18.89 26.46 30.99
N TRP A 145 19.56 26.19 29.87
CA TRP A 145 20.77 26.90 29.44
C TRP A 145 20.43 28.22 28.75
N GLN A 146 21.34 29.19 28.85
CA GLN A 146 21.31 30.46 28.13
C GLN A 146 22.71 30.72 27.58
N LEU A 147 22.82 31.10 26.31
CA LEU A 147 24.11 31.46 25.73
C LEU A 147 24.48 32.87 26.16
N ASP A 148 25.78 33.15 26.28
CA ASP A 148 26.27 34.49 26.58
C ASP A 148 25.81 35.49 25.51
N GLY A 149 25.21 36.59 25.94
CA GLY A 149 24.61 37.59 25.06
C GLY A 149 23.23 37.24 24.48
N ALA A 150 22.66 36.07 24.82
CA ALA A 150 21.27 35.77 24.46
C ALA A 150 20.29 36.53 25.36
N SER A 151 19.22 37.06 24.77
CA SER A 151 18.16 37.80 25.48
C SER A 151 17.34 36.91 26.42
N GLU A 152 17.25 35.61 26.15
CA GLU A 152 16.47 34.65 26.91
C GLU A 152 17.04 33.22 26.86
N PRO A 153 16.73 32.36 27.84
CA PRO A 153 17.19 30.96 27.87
C PRO A 153 16.74 30.16 26.65
N GLY A 154 17.52 29.17 26.21
CA GLY A 154 17.11 28.26 25.14
C GLY A 154 17.17 28.84 23.72
N LEU A 155 17.66 30.06 23.55
CA LEU A 155 17.86 30.68 22.24
C LEU A 155 19.19 30.21 21.64
N TYR A 156 19.17 29.66 20.43
CA TYR A 156 20.37 29.13 19.77
C TYR A 156 20.54 29.66 18.34
N PRO A 157 21.73 30.16 17.97
CA PRO A 157 22.03 30.54 16.60
C PRO A 157 22.28 29.29 15.72
N VAL A 158 21.43 29.11 14.72
CA VAL A 158 21.51 28.00 13.77
C VAL A 158 22.20 28.48 12.49
N GLU A 159 23.45 28.05 12.33
CA GLU A 159 24.29 28.37 11.18
C GLU A 159 24.01 27.48 9.97
N LEU A 160 24.37 28.00 8.79
CA LEU A 160 24.37 27.23 7.54
C LEU A 160 25.29 26.00 7.62
N LYS A 161 24.84 24.86 7.09
CA LYS A 161 25.66 23.66 6.94
C LYS A 161 25.89 23.33 5.47
N LYS A 162 27.10 22.87 5.18
CA LYS A 162 27.50 22.35 3.86
C LYS A 162 27.53 20.81 3.90
N ARG A 163 26.82 20.17 2.97
CA ARG A 163 26.78 18.71 2.83
C ARG A 163 26.82 18.30 1.36
N ALA A 164 27.51 17.19 1.09
CA ALA A 164 27.54 16.61 -0.24
C ALA A 164 26.43 15.57 -0.40
N TRP A 165 25.77 15.60 -1.56
CA TRP A 165 24.85 14.57 -2.04
C TRP A 165 25.22 14.21 -3.49
N PHE A 166 24.63 13.15 -4.04
CA PHE A 166 25.07 12.58 -5.32
C PHE A 166 23.90 12.39 -6.28
N LEU A 167 24.04 12.86 -7.52
CA LEU A 167 23.05 12.66 -8.58
C LEU A 167 22.91 11.18 -8.95
N ASP A 168 24.00 10.43 -8.81
CA ASP A 168 24.09 9.01 -9.08
C ASP A 168 24.12 8.16 -7.81
N ALA A 169 23.46 8.61 -6.72
CA ALA A 169 23.42 7.93 -5.42
C ALA A 169 22.98 6.46 -5.46
N LYS A 170 22.33 6.01 -6.54
CA LYS A 170 21.92 4.61 -6.75
C LYS A 170 23.05 3.71 -7.30
N ARG A 171 24.19 4.27 -7.70
CA ARG A 171 25.37 3.50 -8.14
C ARG A 171 26.15 2.99 -6.93
N LYS A 172 26.86 1.87 -7.11
CA LYS A 172 27.69 1.26 -6.05
C LYS A 172 28.80 2.21 -5.57
N LYS A 173 29.34 3.02 -6.49
CA LYS A 173 30.30 4.09 -6.20
C LYS A 173 29.79 5.39 -6.85
N PRO A 174 29.03 6.22 -6.12
CA PRO A 174 28.55 7.50 -6.63
C PRO A 174 29.73 8.47 -6.84
N VAL A 175 29.75 9.15 -7.98
CA VAL A 175 30.82 10.09 -8.35
C VAL A 175 30.30 11.48 -8.72
N LEU A 176 29.01 11.61 -9.06
CA LEU A 176 28.41 12.87 -9.50
C LEU A 176 27.97 13.72 -8.30
N LYS A 177 28.93 14.39 -7.68
CA LYS A 177 28.77 15.08 -6.40
C LYS A 177 28.19 16.48 -6.56
N VAL A 178 27.26 16.84 -5.67
CA VAL A 178 26.75 18.20 -5.50
C VAL A 178 26.87 18.60 -4.03
N LYS A 179 27.55 19.72 -3.75
CA LYS A 179 27.65 20.29 -2.39
C LYS A 179 26.52 21.29 -2.17
N ARG A 180 25.61 20.98 -1.26
CA ARG A 180 24.50 21.84 -0.82
C ARG A 180 24.87 22.64 0.42
N GLN A 181 24.58 23.92 0.43
CA GLN A 181 24.59 24.79 1.60
C GLN A 181 23.18 25.26 1.92
N GLN A 182 22.72 25.00 3.15
CA GLN A 182 21.39 25.40 3.63
C GLN A 182 21.37 25.38 5.17
N ILE A 183 20.41 26.08 5.76
CA ILE A 183 20.06 26.01 7.18
C ILE A 183 19.60 24.58 7.54
N PRO A 184 20.14 23.93 8.58
CA PRO A 184 19.79 22.56 8.98
C PRO A 184 18.45 22.48 9.74
N LEU A 185 17.40 23.05 9.15
CA LEU A 185 16.03 23.08 9.69
C LEU A 185 15.03 22.53 8.67
N VAL A 186 13.90 22.03 9.18
CA VAL A 186 12.73 21.65 8.40
C VAL A 186 11.47 22.04 9.20
N PRO A 187 10.36 22.45 8.55
CA PRO A 187 9.11 22.69 9.28
C PRO A 187 8.67 21.42 10.03
N ALA A 188 8.12 21.57 11.23
CA ALA A 188 7.78 20.46 12.12
C ALA A 188 6.27 20.17 12.19
N PHE A 189 5.49 20.56 11.18
CA PHE A 189 4.04 20.32 11.11
C PHE A 189 3.68 18.88 10.72
N ALA A 190 4.62 18.12 10.18
CA ALA A 190 4.47 16.73 9.82
C ALA A 190 5.75 15.95 10.11
N ILE A 191 5.57 14.69 10.51
CA ILE A 191 6.64 13.76 10.85
C ILE A 191 6.28 12.37 10.31
N THR A 192 7.28 11.59 9.89
CA THR A 192 7.01 10.18 9.58
C THR A 192 6.82 9.38 10.86
N ALA A 193 6.02 8.32 10.83
CA ALA A 193 5.86 7.47 12.01
C ALA A 193 7.19 6.92 12.53
N HIS A 194 8.10 6.54 11.62
CA HIS A 194 9.45 6.13 11.98
C HIS A 194 10.21 7.23 12.74
N ALA A 195 10.16 8.49 12.28
CA ALA A 195 10.83 9.60 12.97
C ALA A 195 10.13 10.01 14.27
N SER A 196 8.86 9.63 14.45
CA SER A 196 8.10 9.87 15.68
C SER A 196 8.33 8.80 16.76
N GLN A 197 8.97 7.68 16.42
CA GLN A 197 9.19 6.57 17.35
C GLN A 197 9.96 7.04 18.59
N GLY A 198 9.52 6.59 19.77
CA GLY A 198 10.09 7.00 21.06
C GLY A 198 9.62 8.37 21.58
N LYS A 199 8.91 9.17 20.78
CA LYS A 199 8.39 10.49 21.22
C LYS A 199 7.01 10.37 21.88
N THR A 200 6.74 11.26 22.84
CA THR A 200 5.38 11.51 23.35
C THR A 200 4.95 12.90 22.88
N LEU A 201 3.79 12.98 22.23
CA LEU A 201 3.20 14.19 21.68
C LEU A 201 1.97 14.59 22.49
N ALA A 202 1.76 15.89 22.65
CA ALA A 202 0.58 16.42 23.34
C ALA A 202 -0.70 16.12 22.55
N ALA A 203 -0.65 16.24 21.22
CA ALA A 203 -1.69 15.84 20.31
C ALA A 203 -1.10 15.47 18.94
N ALA A 204 -1.84 14.73 18.12
CA ALA A 204 -1.39 14.32 16.79
C ALA A 204 -2.55 14.14 15.79
N LEU A 205 -2.26 14.39 14.52
CA LEU A 205 -3.12 14.05 13.39
C LEU A 205 -2.55 12.82 12.69
N LEU A 206 -3.36 11.80 12.40
CA LEU A 206 -2.91 10.54 11.82
C LEU A 206 -3.42 10.37 10.39
N ASP A 207 -2.51 10.09 9.46
CA ASP A 207 -2.86 9.53 8.15
C ASP A 207 -2.66 8.02 8.13
N LEU A 208 -3.75 7.29 8.36
CA LEU A 208 -3.77 5.81 8.39
C LEU A 208 -4.15 5.19 7.05
N ASN A 209 -4.49 5.99 6.04
CA ASN A 209 -4.81 5.47 4.70
C ASN A 209 -3.53 5.27 3.89
N ILE A 210 -2.85 4.16 4.20
CA ILE A 210 -1.54 3.82 3.67
C ILE A 210 -1.62 2.82 2.51
N ASP A 211 -0.57 2.74 1.70
CA ASP A 211 -0.49 1.75 0.62
C ASP A 211 -0.54 0.33 1.21
N LYS A 212 -1.15 -0.61 0.48
CA LYS A 212 -1.27 -2.01 0.90
C LYS A 212 0.07 -2.72 1.15
N ARG A 213 1.19 -2.17 0.66
CA ARG A 213 2.56 -2.66 0.86
C ARG A 213 3.24 -2.05 2.08
N THR A 214 2.72 -0.95 2.61
CA THR A 214 3.24 -0.32 3.82
C THR A 214 2.90 -1.19 5.03
N ASP A 215 3.84 -1.32 5.97
CA ASP A 215 3.63 -2.06 7.20
C ASP A 215 2.53 -1.39 8.06
N PRO A 216 1.43 -2.09 8.39
CA PRO A 216 0.37 -1.54 9.23
C PRO A 216 0.84 -1.25 10.67
N ALA A 217 1.96 -1.80 11.13
CA ALA A 217 2.54 -1.47 12.44
C ALA A 217 2.80 0.04 12.60
N LEU A 218 2.96 0.76 11.49
CA LEU A 218 3.01 2.21 11.44
C LEU A 218 1.84 2.87 12.17
N GLY A 219 0.61 2.35 12.01
CA GLY A 219 -0.57 2.89 12.67
C GLY A 219 -0.49 2.77 14.19
N THR A 220 0.02 1.66 14.70
CA THR A 220 0.23 1.44 16.13
C THR A 220 1.32 2.37 16.68
N VAL A 221 2.44 2.52 15.95
CA VAL A 221 3.50 3.46 16.32
C VAL A 221 2.94 4.89 16.39
N ALA A 222 2.18 5.30 15.37
CA ALA A 222 1.62 6.63 15.28
C ALA A 222 0.56 6.91 16.37
N ALA A 223 -0.37 5.98 16.59
CA ALA A 223 -1.42 6.11 17.60
C ALA A 223 -0.87 6.11 19.04
N SER A 224 0.21 5.37 19.30
CA SER A 224 0.86 5.33 20.63
C SER A 224 1.70 6.56 20.95
N ARG A 225 1.78 7.57 20.07
CA ARG A 225 2.52 8.80 20.36
C ARG A 225 1.77 9.75 21.30
N VAL A 226 0.47 9.56 21.49
CA VAL A 226 -0.35 10.39 22.39
C VAL A 226 -0.78 9.60 23.62
N ARG A 227 -1.06 10.31 24.73
CA ARG A 227 -1.47 9.68 26.00
C ARG A 227 -2.96 9.35 26.06
N SER A 228 -3.79 10.12 25.34
CA SER A 228 -5.24 9.96 25.34
C SER A 228 -5.79 9.83 23.93
N ARG A 229 -6.84 9.03 23.78
CA ARG A 229 -7.63 8.99 22.53
C ARG A 229 -8.21 10.37 22.16
N HIS A 230 -8.38 11.26 23.13
CA HIS A 230 -8.94 12.59 22.92
C HIS A 230 -7.93 13.56 22.30
N ASP A 231 -6.66 13.17 22.22
CA ASP A 231 -5.56 13.96 21.69
C ASP A 231 -5.11 13.48 20.30
N VAL A 232 -5.89 12.60 19.66
CA VAL A 232 -5.59 12.12 18.31
C VAL A 232 -6.74 12.31 17.36
N LEU A 233 -6.51 12.86 16.17
CA LEU A 233 -7.51 12.92 15.11
C LEU A 233 -7.02 12.11 13.90
N ILE A 234 -7.93 11.45 13.20
CA ILE A 234 -7.62 10.65 12.01
C ILE A 234 -8.09 11.43 10.79
N MET A 235 -7.17 11.74 9.88
CA MET A 235 -7.43 12.68 8.79
C MET A 235 -8.51 12.22 7.82
N ARG A 236 -8.65 10.92 7.61
CA ARG A 236 -9.58 10.34 6.63
C ARG A 236 -9.93 8.90 6.98
N PRO A 237 -11.08 8.38 6.49
CA PRO A 237 -11.39 6.96 6.57
C PRO A 237 -10.27 6.12 5.95
N PHE A 238 -10.00 4.97 6.58
CA PHE A 238 -8.97 4.05 6.14
C PHE A 238 -9.51 2.61 6.15
N PRO A 239 -9.00 1.74 5.27
CA PRO A 239 -9.43 0.35 5.20
C PRO A 239 -9.02 -0.44 6.45
N LEU A 240 -10.01 -0.86 7.25
CA LEU A 240 -9.81 -1.65 8.47
C LEU A 240 -9.00 -2.93 8.22
N TRP A 241 -9.24 -3.58 7.08
CA TRP A 241 -8.56 -4.82 6.69
C TRP A 241 -7.02 -4.68 6.60
N LEU A 242 -6.46 -3.47 6.42
CA LEU A 242 -5.01 -3.26 6.46
C LEU A 242 -4.42 -3.54 7.84
N PHE A 243 -5.14 -3.13 8.89
CA PHE A 243 -4.68 -3.21 10.28
C PHE A 243 -5.12 -4.51 10.96
N GLN A 244 -5.94 -5.32 10.30
CA GLN A 244 -6.38 -6.65 10.76
C GLN A 244 -5.56 -7.81 10.17
N ARG A 245 -4.53 -7.55 9.34
CA ARG A 245 -3.71 -8.62 8.74
C ARG A 245 -2.83 -9.38 9.75
N GLY A 246 -2.75 -8.89 10.98
CA GLY A 246 -1.83 -9.39 11.99
C GLY A 246 -0.41 -8.83 11.83
N ALA A 247 0.46 -9.17 12.78
CA ALA A 247 1.87 -8.79 12.72
C ALA A 247 2.57 -9.47 11.54
N ALA A 248 3.57 -8.80 10.96
CA ALA A 248 4.45 -9.43 10.00
C ALA A 248 5.13 -10.65 10.64
N GLU A 249 5.16 -11.76 9.90
CA GLU A 249 5.69 -13.02 10.44
C GLU A 249 7.21 -13.01 10.62
N GLY A 250 7.93 -12.14 9.89
CA GLY A 250 9.40 -12.02 9.99
C GLY A 250 9.89 -11.70 11.41
N PRO A 251 9.45 -10.59 12.04
CA PRO A 251 9.78 -10.28 13.42
C PRO A 251 9.41 -11.39 14.41
N LYS A 252 8.27 -12.08 14.18
CA LYS A 252 7.86 -13.22 15.00
C LYS A 252 8.88 -14.36 14.90
N LEU A 253 9.25 -14.80 13.69
CA LEU A 253 10.24 -15.86 13.48
C LEU A 253 11.62 -15.49 14.05
N LEU A 254 12.02 -14.22 13.90
CA LEU A 254 13.26 -13.73 14.50
C LEU A 254 13.22 -13.88 16.02
N LEU A 255 12.13 -13.47 16.67
CA LEU A 255 11.97 -13.62 18.12
C LEU A 255 11.94 -15.09 18.55
N GLU A 256 11.25 -15.96 17.81
CA GLU A 256 11.23 -17.41 18.07
C GLU A 256 12.66 -17.99 17.99
N SER A 257 13.41 -17.62 16.93
CA SER A 257 14.80 -18.03 16.75
C SER A 257 15.72 -17.50 17.85
N LEU A 258 15.59 -16.22 18.23
CA LEU A 258 16.40 -15.60 19.29
C LEU A 258 16.07 -16.18 20.67
N ARG A 259 14.88 -16.75 20.86
CA ARG A 259 14.46 -17.48 22.06
C ARG A 259 14.88 -18.95 22.05
N GLY A 260 15.59 -19.41 21.02
CA GLY A 260 16.00 -20.81 20.87
C GLY A 260 14.84 -21.77 20.59
N GLN A 261 13.69 -21.27 20.11
CA GLN A 261 12.57 -22.13 19.74
C GLN A 261 12.86 -22.82 18.40
N GLU A 262 12.57 -24.13 18.31
CA GLU A 262 12.69 -24.85 17.06
C GLU A 262 11.65 -24.35 16.04
N ILE A 263 12.13 -23.85 14.91
CA ILE A 263 11.29 -23.40 13.80
C ILE A 263 11.22 -24.52 12.77
N ASP A 264 10.01 -25.01 12.48
CA ASP A 264 9.75 -25.93 11.37
C ASP A 264 9.85 -25.17 10.02
N TRP A 265 11.09 -25.04 9.53
CA TRP A 265 11.41 -24.38 8.27
C TRP A 265 10.75 -25.03 7.06
N THR A 266 10.50 -26.34 7.12
CA THR A 266 9.84 -27.10 6.06
C THR A 266 8.38 -26.69 5.95
N ALA A 267 7.64 -26.71 7.07
CA ALA A 267 6.27 -26.22 7.13
C ALA A 267 6.13 -24.77 6.72
N TYR A 268 7.08 -23.92 7.15
CA TYR A 268 7.13 -22.52 6.79
C TYR A 268 7.27 -22.36 5.27
N ARG A 269 8.23 -23.08 4.66
CA ARG A 269 8.45 -23.04 3.22
C ARG A 269 7.22 -23.51 2.45
N GLU A 270 6.62 -24.64 2.83
CA GLU A 270 5.40 -25.17 2.21
C GLU A 270 4.20 -24.22 2.32
N ALA A 271 4.15 -23.40 3.37
CA ALA A 271 3.09 -22.45 3.58
C ALA A 271 3.18 -21.21 2.69
N ARG A 272 4.39 -20.83 2.24
CA ARG A 272 4.64 -19.66 1.37
C ARG A 272 4.96 -20.04 -0.08
N GLN A 273 5.47 -21.24 -0.31
CA GLN A 273 5.79 -21.76 -1.63
C GLN A 273 5.02 -23.06 -1.83
N PRO A 274 3.69 -22.99 -2.01
CA PRO A 274 2.92 -24.18 -2.31
C PRO A 274 3.47 -24.84 -3.58
N THR A 275 3.50 -26.16 -3.59
CA THR A 275 4.07 -26.96 -4.67
C THR A 275 2.99 -27.74 -5.41
N ALA A 276 3.29 -28.12 -6.64
CA ALA A 276 2.48 -29.03 -7.43
C ALA A 276 3.35 -29.90 -8.33
N THR A 277 2.89 -31.11 -8.60
CA THR A 277 3.52 -32.04 -9.53
C THR A 277 3.19 -31.63 -10.97
N CYS A 278 4.22 -31.43 -11.79
CA CYS A 278 4.03 -31.17 -13.23
C CYS A 278 3.50 -32.43 -13.92
N LYS A 279 2.48 -32.30 -14.77
CA LYS A 279 1.92 -33.45 -15.50
C LYS A 279 2.86 -34.05 -16.56
N GLU A 280 3.79 -33.27 -17.08
CA GLU A 280 4.72 -33.69 -18.14
C GLU A 280 5.99 -34.31 -17.56
N CYS A 281 6.78 -33.55 -16.79
CA CYS A 281 8.03 -34.06 -16.23
C CYS A 281 7.89 -34.79 -14.89
N ARG A 282 6.68 -34.85 -14.30
CA ARG A 282 6.38 -35.51 -13.01
C ARG A 282 7.16 -34.99 -11.80
N LEU A 283 7.95 -33.93 -11.97
CA LEU A 283 8.68 -33.28 -10.87
C LEU A 283 7.75 -32.38 -10.05
N VAL A 284 7.96 -32.39 -8.73
CA VAL A 284 7.36 -31.41 -7.80
C VAL A 284 8.02 -30.07 -8.02
N LYS A 285 7.22 -29.05 -8.31
CA LYS A 285 7.69 -27.69 -8.58
C LYS A 285 6.93 -26.69 -7.70
N ALA A 286 7.61 -25.64 -7.25
CA ALA A 286 6.98 -24.55 -6.52
C ALA A 286 6.07 -23.71 -7.43
N VAL A 287 5.12 -22.98 -6.83
CA VAL A 287 4.18 -22.08 -7.53
C VAL A 287 4.83 -21.16 -8.57
N GLN A 288 6.07 -20.68 -8.34
CA GLN A 288 6.74 -19.78 -9.27
C GLN A 288 7.17 -20.45 -10.58
N ALA A 289 7.23 -21.78 -10.60
CA ALA A 289 7.55 -22.57 -11.79
C ALA A 289 6.33 -22.83 -12.69
N PHE A 290 5.18 -22.22 -12.41
CA PHE A 290 3.96 -22.33 -13.21
C PHE A 290 3.50 -20.95 -13.67
N TYR A 291 2.97 -20.86 -14.90
CA TYR A 291 2.23 -19.67 -15.33
C TYR A 291 0.95 -19.50 -14.51
N ASP A 292 0.42 -18.28 -14.41
CA ASP A 292 -0.82 -17.99 -13.66
C ASP A 292 -2.00 -18.87 -14.04
N ALA A 293 -2.14 -19.16 -15.35
CA ALA A 293 -3.18 -20.02 -15.87
C ALA A 293 -3.02 -21.48 -15.41
N GLU A 294 -1.79 -21.99 -15.44
CA GLU A 294 -1.44 -23.35 -15.01
C GLU A 294 -1.57 -23.50 -13.50
N TRP A 295 -1.11 -22.53 -12.70
CA TRP A 295 -1.32 -22.57 -11.26
C TRP A 295 -2.80 -22.47 -10.88
N SER A 296 -3.59 -21.75 -11.68
CA SER A 296 -5.05 -21.74 -11.47
C SER A 296 -5.68 -23.12 -11.70
N ARG A 297 -5.13 -23.95 -12.60
CA ARG A 297 -5.55 -25.34 -12.77
C ARG A 297 -5.21 -26.16 -11.52
N VAL A 298 -3.99 -26.01 -11.00
CA VAL A 298 -3.58 -26.63 -9.72
C VAL A 298 -4.56 -26.29 -8.60
N ARG A 299 -4.91 -25.00 -8.43
CA ARG A 299 -5.85 -24.55 -7.39
C ARG A 299 -7.27 -25.10 -7.56
N SER A 300 -7.66 -25.50 -8.77
CA SER A 300 -8.91 -26.23 -9.06
C SER A 300 -8.76 -27.75 -9.07
N ASN A 301 -7.64 -28.26 -8.53
CA ASN A 301 -7.28 -29.68 -8.51
C ASN A 301 -7.24 -30.34 -9.90
N GLN A 302 -6.81 -29.59 -10.90
CA GLN A 302 -6.61 -30.07 -12.27
C GLN A 302 -5.11 -30.25 -12.56
N PRO A 303 -4.73 -31.17 -13.48
CA PRO A 303 -3.35 -31.32 -13.94
C PRO A 303 -2.80 -30.01 -14.53
N ALA A 304 -1.53 -29.72 -14.28
CA ALA A 304 -0.87 -28.50 -14.73
C ALA A 304 0.56 -28.79 -15.25
N THR A 305 1.01 -27.99 -16.22
CA THR A 305 2.37 -28.08 -16.79
C THR A 305 3.23 -26.93 -16.26
N CYS A 306 4.48 -27.23 -15.88
CA CYS A 306 5.44 -26.21 -15.46
C CYS A 306 5.92 -25.35 -16.64
N ILE A 307 6.50 -24.19 -16.36
CA ILE A 307 6.99 -23.25 -17.38
C ILE A 307 8.04 -23.90 -18.28
N ALA A 308 8.97 -24.67 -17.71
CA ALA A 308 10.03 -25.33 -18.46
C ALA A 308 9.46 -26.31 -19.49
N CYS A 309 8.51 -27.15 -19.09
CA CYS A 309 7.83 -28.10 -19.96
C CYS A 309 6.94 -27.39 -21.00
N THR A 310 6.18 -26.38 -20.58
CA THR A 310 5.36 -25.54 -21.48
C THR A 310 6.21 -24.90 -22.60
N ASN A 311 7.44 -24.51 -22.28
CA ASN A 311 8.38 -23.89 -23.23
C ASN A 311 9.32 -24.90 -23.91
N LYS A 312 9.08 -26.21 -23.77
CA LYS A 312 9.95 -27.28 -24.33
C LYS A 312 11.43 -27.10 -23.97
N GLY A 313 11.72 -26.67 -22.74
CA GLY A 313 13.09 -26.43 -22.27
C GLY A 313 13.76 -25.16 -22.79
N LYS A 314 13.14 -24.39 -23.70
CA LYS A 314 13.72 -23.14 -24.19
C LYS A 314 13.66 -22.06 -23.09
N PRO A 315 14.78 -21.40 -22.74
CA PRO A 315 14.80 -20.35 -21.73
C PRO A 315 14.11 -19.11 -22.28
N LYS A 316 12.80 -18.97 -22.05
CA LYS A 316 12.16 -17.65 -22.08
C LYS A 316 12.31 -17.03 -20.70
N PRO A 317 12.58 -15.71 -20.61
CA PRO A 317 12.50 -15.02 -19.33
C PRO A 317 11.08 -15.26 -18.79
N GLY A 318 10.99 -16.05 -17.73
CA GLY A 318 9.73 -16.23 -17.03
C GLY A 318 9.23 -14.87 -16.53
N PRO A 319 7.93 -14.72 -16.26
CA PRO A 319 7.46 -13.50 -15.63
C PRO A 319 8.30 -13.25 -14.36
N PRO A 320 8.91 -12.06 -14.22
CA PRO A 320 9.79 -11.76 -13.08
C PRO A 320 8.96 -11.95 -11.81
N LYS A 321 9.31 -12.97 -11.01
CA LYS A 321 8.66 -13.41 -9.76
C LYS A 321 7.15 -13.15 -9.76
N ARG A 322 6.32 -14.18 -9.96
CA ARG A 322 4.86 -14.13 -9.84
C ARG A 322 4.45 -13.10 -8.78
N LYS A 323 3.88 -11.97 -9.21
CA LYS A 323 3.46 -10.92 -8.28
C LYS A 323 2.33 -11.50 -7.47
N TYR A 324 2.58 -11.82 -6.20
CA TYR A 324 1.52 -12.17 -5.26
C TYR A 324 0.47 -11.07 -5.35
N SER A 325 -0.72 -11.42 -5.86
CA SER A 325 -1.74 -10.45 -6.27
C SER A 325 -2.54 -9.95 -5.05
N GLY A 326 -2.62 -10.75 -4.00
CA GLY A 326 -2.92 -10.32 -2.63
C GLY A 326 -1.65 -9.83 -1.94
N GLY A 327 -1.79 -8.87 -1.02
CA GLY A 327 -0.69 -8.51 -0.11
C GLY A 327 -0.28 -9.69 0.76
N SER A 328 0.43 -9.41 1.85
CA SER A 328 0.81 -10.36 2.91
C SER A 328 -0.39 -11.02 3.65
N ALA A 329 -1.53 -11.22 2.99
CA ALA A 329 -2.68 -11.91 3.52
C ALA A 329 -2.35 -13.41 3.61
N SER A 330 -2.00 -13.85 4.82
CA SER A 330 -1.97 -15.26 5.18
C SER A 330 -3.36 -15.67 5.68
N PHE A 331 -3.74 -16.89 5.34
CA PHE A 331 -5.00 -17.49 5.70
C PHE A 331 -4.72 -18.75 6.49
N VAL A 332 -5.37 -18.92 7.64
CA VAL A 332 -5.25 -20.13 8.46
C VAL A 332 -6.08 -21.25 7.82
N CYS A 333 -5.46 -22.41 7.62
CA CYS A 333 -6.11 -23.63 7.15
C CYS A 333 -6.84 -24.31 8.32
N SER A 334 -8.13 -24.66 8.16
CA SER A 334 -8.90 -25.35 9.18
C SER A 334 -8.45 -26.81 9.41
N GLY A 335 -7.81 -27.43 8.43
CA GLY A 335 -7.26 -28.79 8.52
C GLY A 335 -5.95 -28.84 9.30
N CYS A 336 -4.88 -28.25 8.74
CA CYS A 336 -3.54 -28.31 9.37
C CYS A 336 -3.24 -27.17 10.34
N LYS A 337 -4.18 -26.24 10.56
CA LYS A 337 -4.05 -25.06 11.46
C LYS A 337 -2.88 -24.12 11.16
N ARG A 338 -2.21 -24.28 10.01
CA ARG A 338 -1.08 -23.43 9.58
C ARG A 338 -1.58 -22.24 8.76
N ALA A 339 -1.01 -21.06 9.00
CA ALA A 339 -1.19 -19.88 8.17
C ALA A 339 -0.42 -20.05 6.84
N LYS A 340 -1.11 -19.96 5.70
CA LYS A 340 -0.53 -20.11 4.35
C LYS A 340 -0.93 -18.95 3.45
N ILE A 341 -0.17 -18.72 2.38
CA ILE A 341 -0.53 -17.69 1.39
C ILE A 341 -1.80 -18.08 0.63
N GLU A 342 -2.48 -17.09 0.05
CA GLU A 342 -3.69 -17.28 -0.76
C GLU A 342 -3.55 -18.41 -1.81
N ASP A 343 -2.40 -18.48 -2.49
CA ASP A 343 -2.16 -19.46 -3.56
C ASP A 343 -2.11 -20.92 -3.08
N ALA A 344 -2.05 -21.16 -1.77
CA ALA A 344 -2.14 -22.50 -1.18
C ALA A 344 -3.59 -23.00 -1.03
N PHE A 345 -4.58 -22.13 -1.24
CA PHE A 345 -6.01 -22.44 -1.09
C PHE A 345 -6.73 -22.46 -2.44
N PRO A 346 -7.72 -23.34 -2.64
CA PRO A 346 -8.62 -23.21 -3.78
C PRO A 346 -9.36 -21.87 -3.80
N ARG A 347 -9.64 -21.35 -4.98
CA ARG A 347 -10.34 -20.06 -5.11
C ARG A 347 -11.78 -20.12 -4.63
N ALA A 348 -12.44 -21.28 -4.80
CA ALA A 348 -13.81 -21.48 -4.35
C ALA A 348 -13.98 -21.34 -2.82
N GLN A 349 -12.91 -21.58 -2.05
CA GLN A 349 -12.97 -21.56 -0.58
C GLN A 349 -12.54 -20.24 0.06
N LEU A 350 -11.98 -19.29 -0.71
CA LEU A 350 -11.47 -18.04 -0.16
C LEU A 350 -12.56 -17.09 0.31
N ASN A 351 -13.67 -17.03 -0.43
CA ASN A 351 -14.77 -16.09 -0.21
C ASN A 351 -16.07 -16.82 0.18
N GLN A 352 -15.97 -18.07 0.63
CA GLN A 352 -17.14 -18.81 1.13
C GLN A 352 -17.62 -18.21 2.47
N GLN A 353 -18.87 -18.48 2.82
CA GLN A 353 -19.38 -18.14 4.14
C GLN A 353 -18.60 -18.89 5.23
N ASP A 354 -18.24 -18.20 6.32
CA ASP A 354 -17.41 -18.74 7.39
C ASP A 354 -16.03 -19.26 6.92
N ALA A 355 -15.46 -18.65 5.88
CA ALA A 355 -14.17 -19.05 5.31
C ALA A 355 -13.07 -19.21 6.37
N GLU A 356 -13.06 -18.40 7.43
CA GLU A 356 -12.09 -18.48 8.53
C GLU A 356 -12.12 -19.82 9.26
N ALA A 357 -13.31 -20.41 9.44
CA ALA A 357 -13.50 -21.69 10.12
C ALA A 357 -13.44 -22.88 9.17
N LYS A 358 -13.85 -22.72 7.90
CA LYS A 358 -14.08 -23.84 6.97
C LYS A 358 -12.97 -24.06 5.95
N ARG A 359 -12.22 -23.03 5.53
CA ARG A 359 -11.26 -23.14 4.41
C ARG A 359 -10.11 -24.10 4.70
N ARG A 360 -9.78 -24.95 3.74
CA ARG A 360 -8.65 -25.89 3.81
C ARG A 360 -7.68 -25.63 2.66
N CYS A 361 -6.40 -25.80 2.93
CA CYS A 361 -5.38 -25.72 1.88
C CYS A 361 -5.50 -26.93 0.94
N LEU A 362 -4.98 -26.78 -0.29
CA LEU A 362 -5.10 -27.82 -1.32
C LEU A 362 -4.52 -29.18 -0.88
N PRO A 363 -3.35 -29.28 -0.20
CA PRO A 363 -2.87 -30.55 0.34
C PRO A 363 -3.85 -31.21 1.33
N CYS A 364 -4.43 -30.44 2.26
CA CYS A 364 -5.40 -30.98 3.20
C CYS A 364 -6.67 -31.48 2.52
N LEU A 365 -7.08 -30.88 1.40
CA LEU A 365 -8.24 -31.35 0.63
C LEU A 365 -7.91 -32.62 -0.17
N ARG A 366 -6.71 -32.69 -0.75
CA ARG A 366 -6.24 -33.87 -1.49
C ARG A 366 -6.03 -35.10 -0.59
N ALA A 367 -5.79 -34.89 0.70
CA ALA A 367 -5.69 -35.96 1.68
C ALA A 367 -7.05 -36.57 2.07
N ALA A 368 -8.18 -36.02 1.60
CA ALA A 368 -9.49 -36.63 1.85
C ALA A 368 -9.61 -37.97 1.12
N THR A 369 -10.14 -38.99 1.78
CA THR A 369 -10.40 -40.31 1.20
C THR A 369 -11.84 -40.45 0.69
N ALA A 370 -12.77 -39.72 1.30
CA ALA A 370 -14.18 -39.68 0.94
C ALA A 370 -14.74 -38.25 0.93
N LEU A 371 -15.82 -38.05 0.15
CA LEU A 371 -16.61 -36.83 0.10
C LEU A 371 -18.10 -37.16 0.21
N THR A 372 -18.87 -36.25 0.79
CA THR A 372 -20.33 -36.41 0.92
C THR A 372 -21.02 -35.70 -0.24
N CYS A 373 -21.80 -36.44 -1.03
CA CYS A 373 -22.58 -35.85 -2.11
C CYS A 373 -23.79 -35.09 -1.55
N THR A 374 -23.98 -33.84 -1.95
CA THR A 374 -25.11 -33.04 -1.45
C THR A 374 -26.47 -33.43 -2.03
N VAL A 375 -26.49 -34.20 -3.13
CA VAL A 375 -27.71 -34.67 -3.81
C VAL A 375 -28.19 -36.00 -3.21
N CYS A 376 -27.36 -37.05 -3.24
CA CYS A 376 -27.74 -38.36 -2.69
C CYS A 376 -27.44 -38.53 -1.20
N LYS A 377 -26.76 -37.57 -0.56
CA LYS A 377 -26.35 -37.57 0.86
C LYS A 377 -25.39 -38.70 1.27
N SER A 378 -25.02 -39.60 0.36
CA SER A 378 -24.06 -40.66 0.61
C SER A 378 -22.62 -40.12 0.66
N SER A 379 -21.83 -40.64 1.61
CA SER A 379 -20.37 -40.50 1.63
C SER A 379 -19.76 -41.53 0.68
N LYS A 380 -18.91 -41.08 -0.24
CA LYS A 380 -18.35 -41.89 -1.33
C LYS A 380 -16.85 -41.64 -1.46
N PRO A 381 -16.04 -42.60 -1.95
CA PRO A 381 -14.64 -42.40 -2.25
C PRO A 381 -14.43 -41.22 -3.20
N VAL A 382 -13.32 -40.48 -3.05
CA VAL A 382 -13.00 -39.31 -3.90
C VAL A 382 -12.98 -39.65 -5.39
N ALA A 383 -12.66 -40.88 -5.77
CA ALA A 383 -12.66 -41.33 -7.17
C ALA A 383 -14.05 -41.27 -7.83
N GLU A 384 -15.14 -41.28 -7.06
CA GLU A 384 -16.51 -41.12 -7.56
C GLU A 384 -16.91 -39.65 -7.79
N PHE A 385 -15.96 -38.71 -7.69
CA PHE A 385 -16.18 -37.28 -7.90
C PHE A 385 -15.23 -36.75 -8.97
N GLU A 386 -15.69 -35.80 -9.79
CA GLU A 386 -14.78 -35.07 -10.66
C GLU A 386 -13.69 -34.36 -9.84
N ALA A 387 -12.45 -34.32 -10.35
CA ALA A 387 -11.31 -33.78 -9.60
C ALA A 387 -11.53 -32.35 -9.07
N SER A 388 -12.33 -31.53 -9.78
CA SER A 388 -12.66 -30.18 -9.35
C SER A 388 -13.53 -30.11 -8.09
N MET A 389 -14.31 -31.15 -7.80
CA MET A 389 -15.22 -31.22 -6.65
C MET A 389 -14.49 -31.24 -5.31
N VAL A 390 -13.29 -31.83 -5.27
CA VAL A 390 -12.40 -31.84 -4.08
C VAL A 390 -12.12 -30.43 -3.54
N THR A 391 -12.21 -29.43 -4.41
CA THR A 391 -11.83 -28.05 -4.09
C THR A 391 -12.99 -27.12 -3.80
N LEU A 392 -14.23 -27.58 -3.98
CA LEU A 392 -15.42 -26.78 -3.72
C LEU A 392 -15.77 -26.79 -2.21
N PRO A 393 -16.56 -25.81 -1.74
CA PRO A 393 -17.22 -25.88 -0.44
C PRO A 393 -18.09 -27.14 -0.33
N ALA A 394 -18.27 -27.65 0.89
CA ALA A 394 -18.98 -28.91 1.14
C ALA A 394 -20.42 -28.90 0.60
N GLU A 395 -21.07 -27.74 0.65
CA GLU A 395 -22.42 -27.48 0.14
C GLU A 395 -22.56 -27.60 -1.40
N ASP A 396 -21.45 -27.57 -2.13
CA ASP A 396 -21.41 -27.59 -3.59
C ASP A 396 -20.93 -28.95 -4.16
N VAL A 397 -20.53 -29.88 -3.31
CA VAL A 397 -19.93 -31.17 -3.73
C VAL A 397 -21.01 -32.14 -4.20
N VAL A 398 -20.82 -32.72 -5.39
CA VAL A 398 -21.74 -33.68 -6.02
C VAL A 398 -20.95 -34.80 -6.68
N CYS A 399 -21.36 -36.06 -6.47
CA CYS A 399 -20.72 -37.21 -7.10
C CYS A 399 -21.07 -37.35 -8.60
N SER A 400 -20.19 -38.02 -9.35
CA SER A 400 -20.29 -38.18 -10.80
C SER A 400 -21.61 -38.82 -11.23
N SER A 401 -22.06 -39.86 -10.53
CA SER A 401 -23.35 -40.53 -10.81
C SER A 401 -24.56 -39.59 -10.68
N CYS A 402 -24.57 -38.70 -9.68
CA CYS A 402 -25.62 -37.70 -9.54
C CYS A 402 -25.54 -36.62 -10.63
N GLN A 403 -24.33 -36.20 -11.01
CA GLN A 403 -24.15 -35.25 -12.11
C GLN A 403 -24.62 -35.85 -13.44
N GLU A 404 -24.32 -37.11 -13.73
CA GLU A 404 -24.73 -37.81 -14.95
C GLU A 404 -26.25 -37.99 -15.04
N ARG A 405 -26.89 -38.43 -13.95
CA ARG A 405 -28.36 -38.53 -13.87
C ARG A 405 -29.07 -37.23 -14.26
N ILE A 406 -28.51 -36.09 -13.84
CA ILE A 406 -29.11 -34.78 -14.11
C ILE A 406 -28.78 -34.30 -15.53
N LYS A 407 -27.56 -34.58 -16.02
CA LYS A 407 -27.19 -34.31 -17.43
C LYS A 407 -28.09 -35.08 -18.41
N GLN A 408 -28.40 -36.35 -18.11
CA GLN A 408 -29.26 -37.20 -18.93
C GLN A 408 -30.72 -36.73 -18.98
N ARG A 409 -31.23 -36.11 -17.91
CA ARG A 409 -32.56 -35.49 -17.88
C ARG A 409 -32.68 -34.23 -18.76
N GLY A 410 -31.64 -33.86 -19.50
CA GLY A 410 -31.67 -32.72 -20.42
C GLY A 410 -31.70 -31.35 -19.74
N VAL A 411 -31.45 -31.28 -18.43
CA VAL A 411 -31.51 -30.05 -17.62
C VAL A 411 -30.29 -29.16 -17.93
N LYS A 412 -30.31 -28.50 -19.08
CA LYS A 412 -29.35 -27.46 -19.44
C LYS A 412 -29.93 -26.10 -19.02
N ASN A 413 -29.50 -25.60 -17.87
CA ASN A 413 -29.82 -24.25 -17.34
C ASN A 413 -31.30 -24.01 -16.98
N SER A 414 -31.95 -24.95 -16.29
CA SER A 414 -33.35 -24.78 -15.86
C SER A 414 -33.45 -24.43 -14.37
N ARG A 415 -34.67 -24.09 -13.96
CA ARG A 415 -35.12 -23.61 -12.63
C ARG A 415 -34.75 -24.52 -11.44
N GLU A 416 -34.09 -25.66 -11.67
CA GLU A 416 -33.67 -26.66 -10.67
C GLU A 416 -32.27 -26.42 -10.06
N GLY A 417 -31.61 -25.30 -10.39
CA GLY A 417 -30.36 -24.90 -9.75
C GLY A 417 -29.11 -25.66 -10.23
N TRP A 418 -28.92 -25.79 -11.55
CA TRP A 418 -27.70 -26.38 -12.15
C TRP A 418 -27.18 -25.53 -13.32
N PHE A 419 -25.86 -25.54 -13.53
CA PHE A 419 -25.24 -24.79 -14.61
C PHE A 419 -23.91 -25.40 -15.11
N THR A 420 -23.57 -25.10 -16.36
CA THR A 420 -22.25 -25.40 -16.93
C THR A 420 -21.36 -24.16 -16.84
N CYS A 421 -20.21 -24.27 -16.17
CA CYS A 421 -19.27 -23.17 -16.03
C CYS A 421 -18.74 -22.72 -17.40
N LYS A 422 -18.88 -21.44 -17.75
CA LYS A 422 -18.43 -20.92 -19.04
C LYS A 422 -16.91 -21.05 -19.26
N SER A 423 -16.12 -21.07 -18.18
CA SER A 423 -14.65 -21.11 -18.23
C SER A 423 -14.09 -22.53 -18.28
N CYS A 424 -14.40 -23.39 -17.30
CA CYS A 424 -13.85 -24.75 -17.24
C CYS A 424 -14.73 -25.81 -17.89
N LYS A 425 -15.95 -25.45 -18.33
CA LYS A 425 -16.95 -26.36 -18.90
C LYS A 425 -17.45 -27.47 -17.97
N GLY A 426 -17.04 -27.48 -16.70
CA GLY A 426 -17.56 -28.38 -15.69
C GLY A 426 -19.04 -28.10 -15.37
N PHE A 427 -19.73 -29.12 -14.87
CA PHE A 427 -21.16 -29.08 -14.54
C PHE A 427 -21.36 -29.02 -13.03
N PHE A 428 -22.02 -27.98 -12.52
CA PHE A 428 -22.08 -27.68 -11.10
C PHE A 428 -23.52 -27.42 -10.65
N LYS A 429 -23.77 -27.67 -9.37
CA LYS A 429 -24.97 -27.20 -8.69
C LYS A 429 -24.85 -25.69 -8.44
N ALA A 430 -25.92 -24.95 -8.68
CA ALA A 430 -26.06 -23.57 -8.28
C ALA A 430 -26.74 -23.50 -6.89
N PRO A 431 -26.34 -22.58 -6.02
CA PRO A 431 -27.13 -22.23 -4.85
C PRO A 431 -28.50 -21.67 -5.30
N PRO A 432 -29.52 -21.66 -4.41
CA PRO A 432 -30.80 -21.01 -4.68
C PRO A 432 -30.58 -19.54 -5.09
N LEU A 433 -31.43 -19.02 -5.99
CA LEU A 433 -31.33 -17.66 -6.52
C LEU A 433 -31.16 -16.64 -5.38
N ASP A 434 -30.13 -15.79 -5.47
CA ASP A 434 -29.98 -14.64 -4.58
C ASP A 434 -31.03 -13.56 -4.90
N SER A 435 -31.17 -12.58 -3.99
CA SER A 435 -32.13 -11.48 -4.04
C SER A 435 -32.04 -10.58 -5.28
N GLN A 436 -31.07 -10.80 -6.18
CA GLN A 436 -30.87 -10.04 -7.42
C GLN A 436 -31.20 -10.83 -8.69
N GLY A 437 -31.59 -12.11 -8.58
CA GLY A 437 -32.11 -12.91 -9.70
C GLY A 437 -31.08 -13.21 -10.81
N GLN A 438 -29.78 -13.11 -10.54
CA GLN A 438 -28.74 -13.37 -11.55
C GLN A 438 -28.33 -14.85 -11.59
N ARG A 439 -28.37 -15.47 -12.78
CA ARG A 439 -27.93 -16.85 -12.98
C ARG A 439 -26.40 -16.97 -12.88
N GLN A 440 -25.92 -17.89 -12.05
CA GLN A 440 -24.48 -18.17 -11.92
C GLN A 440 -23.91 -18.74 -13.23
N GLN A 441 -22.82 -18.14 -13.73
CA GLN A 441 -22.19 -18.53 -15.02
C GLN A 441 -20.79 -19.16 -14.85
N TYR A 442 -20.22 -19.05 -13.65
CA TYR A 442 -18.87 -19.50 -13.34
C TYR A 442 -18.87 -20.26 -12.00
N CYS A 443 -18.19 -21.40 -11.93
CA CYS A 443 -18.02 -22.14 -10.67
C CYS A 443 -17.15 -21.36 -9.67
N GLY A 444 -17.19 -21.71 -8.39
CA GLY A 444 -16.43 -21.01 -7.33
C GLY A 444 -14.94 -20.83 -7.62
N ASN A 445 -14.32 -21.78 -8.35
CA ASN A 445 -12.91 -21.66 -8.75
C ASN A 445 -12.68 -20.68 -9.92
N CYS A 446 -13.69 -20.50 -10.78
CA CYS A 446 -13.63 -19.62 -11.95
C CYS A 446 -14.29 -18.25 -11.72
N SER A 447 -15.24 -18.11 -10.81
CA SER A 447 -15.96 -16.86 -10.49
C SER A 447 -15.00 -15.79 -9.94
N CYS A 448 -14.03 -16.22 -9.13
CA CYS A 448 -12.93 -15.38 -8.65
C CYS A 448 -11.94 -14.92 -9.75
N ARG A 449 -12.18 -15.25 -11.05
CA ARG A 449 -11.44 -14.69 -12.20
C ARG A 449 -12.03 -13.41 -12.75
N SER A 450 -13.04 -12.78 -12.12
CA SER A 450 -13.47 -11.45 -12.54
C SER A 450 -12.35 -10.42 -12.31
N THR A 451 -11.43 -10.35 -13.26
CA THR A 451 -10.41 -9.30 -13.40
C THR A 451 -11.03 -7.94 -13.69
N ARG A 452 -12.35 -7.91 -13.91
CA ARG A 452 -13.15 -6.70 -14.02
C ARG A 452 -13.90 -6.57 -12.70
N ALA A 453 -13.40 -5.73 -11.80
CA ALA A 453 -14.30 -5.08 -10.86
C ALA A 453 -15.39 -4.40 -11.70
N ALA A 454 -16.64 -4.48 -11.26
CA ALA A 454 -17.75 -3.81 -11.95
C ALA A 454 -17.33 -2.37 -12.27
N ASN A 455 -17.56 -1.94 -13.52
CA ASN A 455 -17.22 -0.61 -14.02
C ASN A 455 -15.72 -0.30 -14.19
N GLN A 456 -14.78 -1.23 -13.97
CA GLN A 456 -13.34 -0.97 -14.13
C GLN A 456 -12.84 -1.31 -15.55
N GLN A 457 -12.16 -0.37 -16.20
CA GLN A 457 -11.69 -0.48 -17.58
C GLN A 457 -10.25 0.02 -17.72
N LYS A 458 -9.46 -0.55 -18.64
CA LYS A 458 -8.12 -0.07 -18.98
C LYS A 458 -8.22 0.98 -20.08
N CYS A 459 -7.70 2.18 -19.84
CA CYS A 459 -7.62 3.25 -20.83
C CYS A 459 -6.76 2.80 -22.01
N ARG A 460 -7.25 2.94 -23.24
CA ARG A 460 -6.50 2.56 -24.45
C ARG A 460 -5.29 3.47 -24.68
N SER A 461 -5.39 4.75 -24.33
CA SER A 461 -4.31 5.72 -24.55
C SER A 461 -3.19 5.64 -23.52
N CYS A 462 -3.51 5.63 -22.23
CA CYS A 462 -2.49 5.70 -21.17
C CYS A 462 -2.29 4.40 -20.39
N GLY A 463 -3.03 3.34 -20.72
CA GLY A 463 -2.93 2.03 -20.06
C GLY A 463 -3.38 1.98 -18.59
N LYS A 464 -3.79 3.11 -17.99
CA LYS A 464 -4.28 3.19 -16.60
C LYS A 464 -5.67 2.57 -16.47
N MET A 465 -5.94 1.94 -15.33
CA MET A 465 -7.28 1.48 -14.98
C MET A 465 -8.13 2.67 -14.51
N PHE A 466 -9.38 2.77 -14.95
CA PHE A 466 -10.35 3.79 -14.51
C PHE A 466 -11.72 3.16 -14.30
N GLN A 467 -12.54 3.75 -13.42
CA GLN A 467 -13.90 3.31 -13.18
C GLN A 467 -14.90 4.15 -13.96
N GLN A 468 -15.87 3.51 -14.61
CA GLN A 468 -17.00 4.16 -15.24
C GLN A 468 -18.18 3.20 -15.40
N THR A 469 -19.34 3.64 -14.91
CA THR A 469 -20.62 2.96 -15.07
C THR A 469 -21.02 2.92 -16.54
N GLN A 470 -21.13 1.73 -17.13
CA GLN A 470 -21.69 1.57 -18.48
C GLN A 470 -23.21 1.56 -18.42
N LYS A 471 -23.85 2.56 -19.01
CA LYS A 471 -25.30 2.53 -19.27
C LYS A 471 -25.58 1.49 -20.36
N LYS A 472 -26.61 0.66 -20.16
CA LYS A 472 -27.03 -0.40 -21.08
C LYS A 472 -27.39 0.25 -22.44
N GLY A 473 -26.86 -0.29 -23.54
CA GLY A 473 -27.10 0.24 -24.91
C GLY A 473 -26.10 1.30 -25.40
N GLN A 474 -25.23 1.85 -24.55
CA GLN A 474 -24.21 2.80 -24.99
C GLN A 474 -22.86 2.15 -25.34
N PRO A 475 -22.14 2.69 -26.34
CA PRO A 475 -20.83 2.18 -26.71
C PRO A 475 -19.85 2.28 -25.54
N ARG A 476 -19.02 1.24 -25.42
CA ARG A 476 -18.05 1.12 -24.33
C ARG A 476 -17.02 2.24 -24.39
N VAL A 477 -16.87 2.96 -23.28
CA VAL A 477 -15.94 4.07 -23.22
C VAL A 477 -14.50 3.59 -23.10
N ARG A 478 -13.67 3.98 -24.08
CA ARG A 478 -12.34 3.39 -24.28
C ARG A 478 -11.21 4.14 -23.56
N ASN A 479 -11.44 5.42 -23.21
CA ASN A 479 -10.43 6.30 -22.63
C ASN A 479 -10.89 6.85 -21.26
N CYS A 480 -9.95 7.01 -20.34
CA CYS A 480 -10.21 7.63 -19.03
C CYS A 480 -10.58 9.12 -19.19
N PRO A 481 -11.22 9.77 -18.21
CA PRO A 481 -11.62 11.18 -18.30
C PRO A 481 -10.47 12.11 -18.71
N GLY A 482 -9.27 11.90 -18.19
CA GLY A 482 -8.08 12.69 -18.56
C GLY A 482 -7.52 12.42 -19.95
N CYS A 483 -7.97 11.38 -20.65
CA CYS A 483 -7.59 11.07 -22.03
C CYS A 483 -8.77 11.27 -23.02
N ARG A 484 -9.91 11.79 -22.55
CA ARG A 484 -11.00 12.21 -23.44
C ARG A 484 -10.72 13.64 -23.86
N ARG A 485 -10.70 13.87 -25.17
CA ARG A 485 -10.77 15.25 -25.67
C ARG A 485 -12.15 15.81 -25.29
N PRO A 486 -12.25 17.04 -24.76
CA PRO A 486 -13.54 17.68 -24.59
C PRO A 486 -14.24 17.73 -25.94
N ALA A 487 -15.52 17.38 -25.96
CA ALA A 487 -16.33 17.53 -27.16
C ALA A 487 -16.31 19.00 -27.56
N SER A 488 -15.86 19.30 -28.77
CA SER A 488 -15.96 20.64 -29.36
C SER A 488 -17.42 21.06 -29.32
N ARG A 489 -17.71 22.14 -28.58
CA ARG A 489 -18.98 22.86 -28.72
C ARG A 489 -18.97 23.47 -30.13
N GLY A 490 -19.65 22.81 -31.06
CA GLY A 490 -19.91 23.33 -32.40
C GLY A 490 -21.20 24.12 -32.35
N GLY A 491 -21.06 25.44 -32.31
CA GLY A 491 -22.10 26.42 -32.48
C GLY A 491 -21.42 27.77 -32.48
N ASP A 492 -21.21 28.35 -33.66
CA ASP A 492 -21.67 29.71 -33.93
C ASP A 492 -21.58 30.07 -35.41
N ALA A 493 -22.57 30.87 -35.77
CA ALA A 493 -22.94 31.39 -37.07
C ALA A 493 -21.80 32.02 -37.87
N THR A 494 -21.78 31.73 -39.17
CA THR A 494 -21.15 32.56 -40.21
C THR A 494 -21.98 33.82 -40.46
N PRO A 495 -21.41 35.03 -40.40
CA PRO A 495 -22.02 36.20 -41.00
C PRO A 495 -21.65 36.28 -42.48
N SER A 496 -22.65 36.56 -43.30
CA SER A 496 -22.56 36.95 -44.69
C SER A 496 -21.69 38.20 -44.87
N LYS A 497 -20.72 38.16 -45.80
CA LYS A 497 -20.29 39.32 -46.56
C LYS A 497 -20.05 38.94 -48.01
N THR A 498 -20.80 39.63 -48.85
CA THR A 498 -20.56 39.99 -50.25
C THR A 498 -19.10 40.39 -50.50
N ASP A 499 -18.48 39.79 -51.51
CA ASP A 499 -18.18 40.43 -52.80
C ASP A 499 -18.10 39.35 -53.90
#